data_AF-A0A2H5VNI3-F1
#
_entry.id   AF-A0A2H5VNI3-F1
#
_cell.length_a   1.000
_cell.length_b   1.000
_cell.length_c   1.000
_cell.angle_alpha   90.00
_cell.angle_beta   90.00
_cell.angle_gamma   90.00
#
_symmetry.space_group_name_H-M   'P 1'
#
loop_
_entity.id
_entity.type
_entity.pdbx_description
1 polymer ?
#
loop_
_entity_poly.entity_id
_entity_poly.type
_entity_poly.pdbx_seq_one_letter_code
_entity_poly.pdbx_strand_id
1 'polypeptide(L)'
;MMHFQGPKEQALRELARTCNAYARAVIEAERGFFERYDLRPVAEFYVELEAILDALPDGAFLLNIGWGGGWEVKTVGDLLRRMLSPEEFAELRRRYRLGEDPRTHRIGVTTSFPHTRRIGYEGGAPMYPLGWVRVEPQSGLV
;
A
#
# COMPACT_ATOMS: atom_id res chain seq x y z
N MET A 1 20.74 23.74 8.25
CA MET A 1 20.35 23.10 9.52
C MET A 1 18.82 22.96 9.51
N MET A 2 18.28 21.75 9.59
CA MET A 2 16.82 21.60 9.61
C MET A 2 16.28 22.05 10.98
N HIS A 3 15.32 22.98 11.01
CA HIS A 3 14.72 23.53 12.23
C HIS A 3 13.62 22.63 12.83
N PHE A 4 13.81 21.32 12.81
CA PHE A 4 12.88 20.39 13.46
C PHE A 4 13.33 20.15 14.89
N GLN A 5 12.41 20.25 15.85
CA GLN A 5 12.65 19.93 17.26
C GLN A 5 11.51 19.07 17.80
N GLY A 6 11.82 18.27 18.83
CA GLY A 6 10.85 17.43 19.52
C GLY A 6 10.20 16.40 18.60
N PRO A 7 8.85 16.27 18.57
CA PRO A 7 8.16 15.22 17.83
C PRO A 7 8.48 15.17 16.33
N LYS A 8 8.75 16.33 15.70
CA LYS A 8 9.08 16.39 14.26
C LYS A 8 10.44 15.79 13.96
N GLU A 9 11.41 16.04 14.84
CA GLU A 9 12.74 15.45 14.72
C GLU A 9 12.66 13.94 14.91
N GLN A 10 11.89 13.47 15.91
CA GLN A 10 11.67 12.05 16.14
C GLN A 10 11.05 11.37 14.92
N ALA A 11 10.02 11.97 14.31
CA ALA A 11 9.37 11.43 13.12
C ALA A 11 10.35 11.27 11.94
N LEU A 12 11.30 12.20 11.78
CA LEU A 12 12.33 12.09 10.74
C LEU A 12 13.34 10.98 11.05
N ARG A 13 13.75 10.85 12.31
CA ARG A 13 14.67 9.78 12.76
C ARG A 13 14.06 8.40 12.59
N GLU A 14 12.75 8.28 12.79
CA GLU A 14 12.00 7.03 12.63
C GLU A 14 11.39 6.83 11.24
N LEU A 15 11.68 7.73 10.29
CA LEU A 15 11.02 7.73 8.98
C LEU A 15 11.19 6.39 8.26
N ALA A 16 12.43 5.90 8.10
CA ALA A 16 12.71 4.65 7.41
C ALA A 16 11.98 3.46 8.08
N ARG A 17 12.04 3.39 9.42
CA ARG A 17 11.34 2.37 10.22
C ARG A 17 9.84 2.41 9.99
N THR A 18 9.25 3.61 10.00
CA THR A 18 7.81 3.83 9.81
C THR A 18 7.37 3.47 8.39
N CYS A 19 8.13 3.90 7.39
CA CYS A 19 7.90 3.55 5.98
C CYS A 19 7.97 2.04 5.76
N ASN A 20 8.98 1.36 6.30
CA ASN A 20 9.13 -0.09 6.16
C ASN A 20 8.03 -0.88 6.87
N ALA A 21 7.59 -0.44 8.05
CA ALA A 21 6.45 -1.03 8.73
C ALA A 21 5.15 -0.89 7.90
N TYR A 22 4.92 0.29 7.33
CA TYR A 22 3.76 0.51 6.45
C TYR A 22 3.88 -0.28 5.14
N ALA A 23 5.06 -0.30 4.52
CA ALA A 23 5.32 -1.07 3.31
C ALA A 23 5.02 -2.56 3.53
N ARG A 24 5.48 -3.14 4.64
CA ARG A 24 5.18 -4.53 5.00
C ARG A 24 3.67 -4.79 5.06
N ALA A 25 2.93 -3.95 5.77
CA ALA A 25 1.49 -4.10 5.90
C ALA A 25 0.77 -4.06 4.53
N VAL A 26 1.21 -3.19 3.62
CA VAL A 26 0.67 -3.12 2.26
C VAL A 26 1.06 -4.36 1.44
N ILE A 27 2.32 -4.79 1.52
CA ILE A 27 2.84 -5.98 0.81
C ILE A 27 2.05 -7.23 1.21
N GLU A 28 1.87 -7.46 2.51
CA GLU A 28 1.10 -8.58 3.05
C GLU A 28 -0.37 -8.55 2.57
N ALA A 29 -1.02 -7.37 2.66
CA ALA A 29 -2.41 -7.21 2.27
C ALA A 29 -2.63 -7.45 0.77
N GLU A 30 -1.76 -6.90 -0.08
CA GLU A 30 -1.83 -7.06 -1.54
C GLU A 30 -1.47 -8.47 -1.98
N ARG A 31 -0.43 -9.09 -1.39
CA ARG A 31 -0.11 -10.51 -1.63
C ARG A 31 -1.32 -11.38 -1.34
N GLY A 32 -1.92 -11.23 -0.16
CA GLY A 32 -3.12 -11.99 0.21
C GLY A 32 -4.32 -11.70 -0.70
N PHE A 33 -4.44 -10.50 -1.26
CA PHE A 33 -5.44 -10.20 -2.29
C PHE A 33 -5.17 -11.01 -3.56
N PHE A 34 -3.97 -10.93 -4.13
CA PHE A 34 -3.66 -11.60 -5.39
C PHE A 34 -3.66 -13.14 -5.29
N GLU A 35 -3.31 -13.69 -4.13
CA GLU A 35 -3.47 -15.13 -3.83
C GLU A 35 -4.94 -15.56 -3.87
N ARG A 36 -5.85 -14.79 -3.26
CA ARG A 36 -7.30 -15.11 -3.26
C ARG A 36 -7.93 -15.08 -4.65
N TYR A 37 -7.37 -14.32 -5.59
CA TYR A 37 -7.87 -14.20 -6.96
C TYR A 37 -7.04 -14.99 -7.98
N ASP A 38 -6.16 -15.90 -7.53
CA ASP A 38 -5.30 -16.77 -8.36
C ASP A 38 -4.42 -16.02 -9.37
N LEU A 39 -3.96 -14.81 -9.01
CA LEU A 39 -3.01 -14.02 -9.79
C LEU A 39 -1.59 -14.27 -9.31
N ARG A 40 -1.14 -15.52 -9.47
CA ARG A 40 0.13 -16.02 -8.93
C ARG A 40 1.37 -15.19 -9.29
N PRO A 41 1.59 -14.76 -10.55
CA PRO A 41 2.77 -13.96 -10.87
C PRO A 41 2.85 -12.64 -10.08
N VAL A 42 1.69 -12.05 -9.81
CA VAL A 42 1.59 -10.81 -9.05
C VAL A 42 1.82 -11.07 -7.55
N ALA A 43 1.32 -12.19 -7.01
CA ALA A 43 1.60 -12.58 -5.64
C ALA A 43 3.10 -12.89 -5.43
N GLU A 44 3.74 -13.55 -6.39
CA GLU A 44 5.19 -13.83 -6.39
C GLU A 44 6.03 -12.55 -6.38
N PHE A 45 5.63 -11.52 -7.14
CA PHE A 45 6.27 -10.20 -7.05
C PHE A 45 6.26 -9.66 -5.60
N TYR A 46 5.17 -9.82 -4.86
CA TYR A 46 5.12 -9.35 -3.46
C TYR A 46 5.97 -10.19 -2.51
N VAL A 47 6.18 -11.48 -2.80
CA VAL A 47 7.15 -12.32 -2.07
C VAL A 47 8.58 -11.81 -2.30
N GLU A 48 8.94 -11.50 -3.54
CA GLU A 48 10.25 -10.92 -3.86
C GLU A 48 10.42 -9.53 -3.22
N LEU A 49 9.38 -8.70 -3.24
CA LEU A 49 9.42 -7.37 -2.62
C LEU A 49 9.55 -7.44 -1.10
N GLU A 50 8.93 -8.42 -0.45
CA GLU A 50 9.11 -8.69 0.98
C GLU A 50 10.56 -9.09 1.29
N ALA A 51 11.17 -9.95 0.48
CA ALA A 51 12.58 -10.31 0.63
C ALA A 51 13.52 -9.09 0.45
N ILE A 52 13.21 -8.19 -0.49
CA ILE A 52 13.93 -6.92 -0.64
C ILE A 52 13.78 -6.05 0.62
N LEU A 53 12.56 -5.94 1.16
CA LEU A 53 12.28 -5.17 2.37
C LEU A 53 13.10 -5.68 3.57
N ASP A 54 13.19 -7.01 3.73
CA ASP A 54 13.94 -7.66 4.81
C ASP A 54 15.46 -7.44 4.69
N ALA A 55 15.96 -7.25 3.47
CA ALA A 55 17.38 -7.07 3.18
C ALA A 55 17.83 -5.60 3.09
N LEU A 56 16.94 -4.63 3.36
CA LEU A 56 17.29 -3.21 3.26
C LEU A 56 18.36 -2.80 4.29
N PRO A 57 19.34 -1.97 3.89
CA PRO A 57 20.31 -1.41 4.84
C PRO A 57 19.66 -0.36 5.76
N ASP A 58 20.35 -0.03 6.85
CA ASP A 58 19.92 1.00 7.79
C ASP A 58 19.67 2.35 7.09
N GLY A 59 18.51 2.95 7.38
CA GLY A 59 18.07 4.21 6.79
C GLY A 59 17.47 4.10 5.39
N ALA A 60 17.55 2.94 4.72
CA ALA A 60 16.80 2.70 3.48
C ALA A 60 15.36 2.26 3.77
N PHE A 61 14.47 2.60 2.84
CA PHE A 61 13.07 2.20 2.95
C PHE A 61 12.37 2.00 1.62
N LEU A 62 11.31 1.20 1.63
CA LEU A 62 10.37 1.09 0.53
C LEU A 62 9.23 2.11 0.66
N LEU A 63 8.80 2.64 -0.47
CA LEU A 63 7.63 3.50 -0.56
C LEU A 63 6.86 3.16 -1.83
N ASN A 64 5.53 3.19 -1.77
CA ASN A 64 4.71 3.15 -2.98
C ASN A 64 4.26 4.57 -3.33
N ILE A 65 4.70 5.06 -4.49
CA ILE A 65 4.45 6.40 -4.99
C ILE A 65 3.68 6.37 -6.31
N GLY A 66 3.11 7.52 -6.69
CA GLY A 66 2.41 7.65 -7.97
C GLY A 66 1.02 7.00 -7.96
N TRP A 67 0.55 6.54 -9.11
CA TRP A 67 -0.86 6.20 -9.35
C TRP A 67 -1.18 4.70 -9.32
N GLY A 68 -0.17 3.88 -9.00
CA GLY A 68 -0.24 2.42 -9.01
C GLY A 68 -1.00 1.81 -7.83
N GLY A 69 -0.58 2.13 -6.61
CA GLY A 69 -1.11 1.54 -5.37
C GLY A 69 -2.55 1.92 -5.00
N GLY A 70 -3.20 2.81 -5.76
CA GLY A 70 -4.61 3.14 -5.60
C GLY A 70 -4.99 3.58 -4.18
N TRP A 71 -6.20 3.22 -3.76
CA TRP A 71 -6.74 3.58 -2.44
C TRP A 71 -5.97 2.95 -1.28
N GLU A 72 -5.45 1.73 -1.45
CA GLU A 72 -4.76 1.03 -0.34
C GLU A 72 -3.49 1.73 0.12
N VAL A 73 -2.75 2.32 -0.81
CA VAL A 73 -1.50 3.03 -0.52
C VAL A 73 -1.74 4.51 -0.20
N LYS A 74 -2.79 5.11 -0.77
CA LYS A 74 -3.04 6.55 -0.65
C LYS A 74 -3.88 6.92 0.54
N THR A 75 -4.36 5.93 1.28
CA THR A 75 -5.34 6.14 2.34
C THR A 75 -5.05 5.20 3.49
N VAL A 76 -5.57 5.51 4.67
CA VAL A 76 -5.53 4.63 5.84
C VAL A 76 -6.58 3.52 5.76
N GLY A 77 -6.91 3.05 4.54
CA GLY A 77 -8.02 2.13 4.28
C GLY A 77 -7.89 0.81 5.04
N ASP A 78 -6.68 0.25 5.07
CA ASP A 78 -6.37 -0.95 5.84
C ASP A 78 -6.55 -0.75 7.34
N LEU A 79 -6.04 0.37 7.89
CA LEU A 79 -6.23 0.72 9.29
C LEU A 79 -7.72 0.87 9.63
N LEU A 80 -8.50 1.53 8.77
CA LEU A 80 -9.94 1.68 8.96
C LEU A 80 -10.66 0.33 8.98
N ARG A 81 -10.27 -0.62 8.12
CA ARG A 81 -10.86 -1.98 8.13
C ARG A 81 -10.51 -2.79 9.38
N ARG A 82 -9.34 -2.55 9.99
CA ARG A 82 -8.93 -3.20 11.24
C ARG A 82 -9.59 -2.58 12.47
N MET A 83 -9.86 -1.27 12.43
CA MET A 83 -10.40 -0.52 13.56
C MET A 83 -11.92 -0.50 13.63
N LEU A 84 -12.60 -0.60 12.48
CA LEU A 84 -14.05 -0.52 12.38
C LEU A 84 -14.68 -1.91 12.25
N SER A 85 -15.88 -2.07 12.77
CA SER A 85 -16.71 -3.23 12.45
C SER A 85 -17.08 -3.25 10.95
N PRO A 86 -17.45 -4.41 10.38
CA PRO A 86 -17.95 -4.48 9.00
C PRO A 86 -19.10 -3.49 8.71
N GLU A 87 -19.98 -3.28 9.69
CA GLU A 87 -21.13 -2.37 9.60
C GLU A 87 -20.70 -0.90 9.62
N GLU A 88 -19.77 -0.54 10.51
CA GLU A 88 -19.19 0.81 10.58
C GLU A 88 -18.42 1.15 9.31
N PHE A 89 -17.64 0.19 8.78
CA PHE A 89 -16.95 0.37 7.51
C PHE A 89 -17.93 0.48 6.33
N ALA A 90 -19.01 -0.31 6.33
CA ALA A 90 -20.07 -0.19 5.33
C ALA A 90 -20.77 1.18 5.39
N GLU A 91 -21.00 1.71 6.59
CA GLU A 91 -21.58 3.04 6.76
C GLU A 91 -20.64 4.14 6.30
N LEU A 92 -19.35 4.03 6.60
CA LEU A 92 -18.31 4.92 6.07
C LEU A 92 -18.34 4.91 4.54
N ARG A 93 -18.41 3.73 3.91
CA ARG A 93 -18.51 3.62 2.45
C ARG A 93 -19.77 4.28 1.92
N ARG A 94 -20.94 4.10 2.55
CA ARG A 94 -22.20 4.76 2.17
C ARG A 94 -22.11 6.28 2.27
N ARG A 95 -21.65 6.78 3.41
CA ARG A 95 -21.53 8.21 3.68
C ARG A 95 -20.64 8.93 2.67
N TYR A 96 -19.52 8.33 2.32
CA TYR A 96 -18.53 8.92 1.41
C TYR A 96 -18.59 8.37 -0.02
N ARG A 97 -19.62 7.57 -0.33
CA ARG A 97 -19.85 6.98 -1.67
C ARG A 97 -18.65 6.19 -2.21
N LEU A 98 -17.95 5.48 -1.32
CA LEU A 98 -16.72 4.77 -1.66
C LEU A 98 -17.01 3.43 -2.35
N GLY A 99 -16.55 3.31 -3.59
CA GLY A 99 -16.79 2.14 -4.43
C GLY A 99 -18.25 2.04 -4.89
N GLU A 100 -18.92 3.18 -5.02
CA GLU A 100 -20.22 3.27 -5.67
C GLU A 100 -20.08 2.97 -7.17
N ASP A 101 -20.97 2.11 -7.66
CA ASP A 101 -21.10 1.87 -9.10
C ASP A 101 -21.67 3.13 -9.78
N PRO A 102 -20.97 3.72 -10.76
CA PRO A 102 -21.39 4.97 -11.40
C PRO A 102 -22.65 4.82 -12.26
N ARG A 103 -23.06 3.59 -12.62
CA ARG A 103 -24.27 3.31 -13.43
C ARG A 103 -25.47 3.03 -12.54
N THR A 104 -25.28 2.31 -11.44
CA THR A 104 -26.38 1.86 -10.57
C THR A 104 -26.54 2.69 -9.31
N HIS A 105 -25.56 3.53 -8.96
CA HIS A 105 -25.49 4.29 -7.71
C HIS A 105 -25.58 3.42 -6.44
N ARG A 106 -25.20 2.15 -6.55
CA ARG A 106 -25.21 1.18 -5.44
C ARG A 106 -23.80 0.94 -4.94
N ILE A 107 -23.70 0.66 -3.64
CA ILE A 107 -22.46 0.24 -2.98
C ILE A 107 -22.60 -1.23 -2.58
N GLY A 108 -21.75 -2.09 -3.14
CA GLY A 108 -21.63 -3.47 -2.72
C GLY A 108 -20.94 -3.55 -1.36
N VAL A 109 -21.69 -3.47 -0.26
CA VAL A 109 -21.11 -3.50 1.09
C VAL A 109 -20.50 -4.86 1.45
N THR A 110 -20.95 -5.93 0.78
CA THR A 110 -20.41 -7.30 0.90
C THR A 110 -19.30 -7.60 -0.09
N THR A 111 -19.04 -6.73 -1.08
CA THR A 111 -17.95 -6.92 -2.04
C THR A 111 -16.64 -6.38 -1.46
N SER A 112 -15.53 -7.02 -1.85
CA SER A 112 -14.19 -6.56 -1.51
C SER A 112 -14.01 -5.11 -1.93
N PHE A 113 -13.54 -4.27 -1.01
CA PHE A 113 -13.29 -2.87 -1.30
C PHE A 113 -11.89 -2.44 -0.83
N PRO A 114 -11.17 -1.67 -1.66
CA PRO A 114 -11.36 -1.45 -3.10
C PRO A 114 -11.27 -2.75 -3.92
N HIS A 115 -12.14 -2.88 -4.93
CA HIS A 115 -12.09 -4.01 -5.88
C HIS A 115 -11.01 -3.82 -6.95
N THR A 116 -10.77 -2.58 -7.38
CA THR A 116 -9.87 -2.30 -8.49
C THR A 116 -8.40 -2.31 -8.06
N ARG A 117 -7.54 -2.96 -8.86
CA ARG A 117 -6.08 -2.86 -8.81
C ARG A 117 -5.54 -2.53 -10.19
N ARG A 118 -4.52 -1.67 -10.25
CA ARG A 118 -3.81 -1.34 -11.49
C ARG A 118 -2.53 -2.14 -11.55
N ILE A 119 -2.36 -2.89 -12.63
CA ILE A 119 -1.23 -3.81 -12.81
C ILE A 119 -0.70 -3.60 -14.23
N GLY A 120 0.61 -3.52 -14.38
CA GLY A 120 1.30 -3.52 -15.67
C GLY A 120 1.30 -4.93 -16.29
N TYR A 121 1.09 -4.99 -17.60
CA TYR A 121 1.08 -6.24 -18.35
C TYR A 121 2.36 -6.36 -19.18
N GLU A 122 2.87 -7.58 -19.29
CA GLU A 122 3.95 -7.95 -20.20
C GLU A 122 3.62 -9.27 -20.87
N GLY A 123 3.78 -9.34 -22.21
CA GLY A 123 3.48 -10.56 -22.97
C GLY A 123 2.02 -11.06 -22.84
N GLY A 124 1.09 -10.19 -22.43
CA GLY A 124 -0.31 -10.56 -22.18
C GLY A 124 -0.60 -11.06 -20.76
N ALA A 125 0.40 -11.18 -19.90
CA ALA A 125 0.25 -11.56 -18.49
C ALA A 125 0.31 -10.33 -17.56
N PRO A 126 -0.49 -10.29 -16.47
CA PRO A 126 -0.35 -9.28 -15.44
C PRO A 126 0.90 -9.57 -14.58
N MET A 127 1.87 -8.65 -14.59
CA MET A 127 3.19 -8.90 -13.98
C MET A 127 3.59 -7.86 -12.94
N TYR A 128 3.23 -6.59 -13.14
CA TYR A 128 3.89 -5.51 -12.41
C TYR A 128 2.93 -4.66 -11.58
N PRO A 129 2.84 -4.91 -10.26
CA PRO A 129 2.35 -3.91 -9.32
C PRO A 129 3.14 -2.61 -9.46
N LEU A 130 2.43 -1.49 -9.56
CA LEU A 130 3.04 -0.22 -9.92
C LEU A 130 3.35 0.63 -8.68
N GLY A 131 4.38 1.47 -8.78
CA GLY A 131 4.66 2.56 -7.85
C GLY A 131 5.67 2.26 -6.74
N TRP A 132 6.13 1.03 -6.59
CA TRP A 132 7.15 0.69 -5.58
C TRP A 132 8.50 1.29 -5.95
N VAL A 133 9.10 2.00 -5.00
CA VAL A 133 10.44 2.56 -5.08
C VAL A 133 11.21 2.24 -3.81
N ARG A 134 12.52 2.01 -3.98
CA ARG A 134 13.50 1.94 -2.90
C ARG A 134 14.16 3.30 -2.76
N VAL A 135 14.14 3.84 -1.55
CA VAL A 135 14.81 5.09 -1.21
C VAL A 135 15.95 4.75 -0.27
N GLU A 136 17.14 5.25 -0.59
CA GLU A 136 18.35 4.96 0.18
C GLU A 136 19.12 6.23 0.49
N PRO A 137 19.79 6.31 1.64
CA PRO A 137 20.78 7.34 1.89
C PRO A 137 21.84 7.30 0.80
N GLN A 138 22.15 8.45 0.21
CA GLN A 138 23.27 8.55 -0.71
C GLN A 138 24.56 8.23 0.07
N SER A 139 25.25 7.18 -0.35
CA SER A 139 26.59 6.88 0.17
C SER A 139 27.56 7.94 -0.37
N GLY A 140 27.88 8.92 0.48
CA GLY A 140 28.87 9.96 0.21
C GLY A 140 28.35 11.18 -0.56
N LEU A 141 28.13 12.28 0.17
CA LEU A 141 28.60 13.63 -0.18
C LEU A 141 28.49 14.52 1.09
N VAL A 142 29.68 14.87 1.59
CA VAL A 142 30.07 15.70 2.76
C VAL A 142 30.00 15.04 4.13
#